data_AF-A0A7X2PUU2-F1
#
_entry.id   AF-A0A7X2PUU2-F1
#
_cell.length_a   1.000
_cell.length_b   1.000
_cell.length_c   1.000
_cell.angle_alpha   90.00
_cell.angle_beta   90.00
_cell.angle_gamma   90.00
#
_symmetry.space_group_name_H-M   'P 1'
#
loop_
_entity.id
_entity.type
_entity.pdbx_description
1 polymer ?
#
loop_
_entity_poly.entity_id
_entity_poly.type
_entity_poly.pdbx_seq_one_letter_code
_entity_poly.pdbx_strand_id
1 'polypeptide(L)'
;MHHSELGDHAAAIQRLREALARYPQAAPYTLTLLGAELVATRSYGDARNAFELVVRALPHESAAHANYGLSLALAGNADAAEKELRQAVALDHENGKAKRILEAVLVSKRIPGERAAALPPLPVGSKSICPVLFTRDLSGFVYSPRCTSTAGRRRFSGFGSQERNSRRSGG
;
A
#
# COMPACT_ATOMS: atom_id res chain seq x y z
N MET A 1 27.63 -20.15 2.66
CA MET A 1 26.73 -21.12 2.01
C MET A 1 25.29 -20.76 2.42
N HIS A 2 24.42 -20.32 1.50
CA HIS A 2 23.06 -19.79 1.82
C HIS A 2 21.94 -20.50 1.03
N HIS A 3 22.10 -21.79 0.69
CA HIS A 3 21.13 -22.52 -0.14
C HIS A 3 20.06 -23.33 0.62
N SER A 4 20.11 -23.41 1.96
CA SER A 4 19.25 -24.37 2.69
C SER A 4 17.83 -23.87 2.94
N GLU A 5 17.62 -22.67 3.48
CA GLU A 5 16.29 -22.29 4.00
C GLU A 5 15.20 -22.33 2.92
N LEU A 6 15.46 -21.80 1.72
CA LEU A 6 14.50 -21.83 0.61
C LEU A 6 14.20 -23.24 0.09
N GLY A 7 15.20 -24.15 0.10
CA GLY A 7 15.01 -25.55 -0.28
C GLY A 7 14.28 -26.36 0.78
N ASP A 8 14.54 -26.05 2.05
CA ASP A 8 13.93 -26.71 3.19
C ASP A 8 12.44 -26.33 3.34
N HIS A 9 12.07 -25.07 3.08
CA HIS A 9 10.66 -24.65 3.07
C HIS A 9 9.84 -25.36 1.98
N ALA A 10 10.39 -25.50 0.77
CA ALA A 10 9.69 -26.19 -0.32
C ALA A 10 9.46 -27.68 -0.01
N ALA A 11 10.47 -28.35 0.55
CA ALA A 11 10.35 -29.74 0.99
C ALA A 11 9.36 -29.89 2.16
N ALA A 12 9.33 -28.93 3.10
CA ALA A 12 8.38 -28.91 4.21
C ALA A 12 6.93 -28.76 3.72
N ILE A 13 6.68 -27.84 2.80
CA ILE A 13 5.37 -27.65 2.15
C ILE A 13 4.87 -28.95 1.53
N GLN A 14 5.74 -29.66 0.81
CA GLN A 14 5.37 -30.93 0.18
C GLN A 14 5.00 -32.01 1.21
N ARG A 15 5.80 -32.16 2.26
CA ARG A 15 5.51 -33.12 3.35
C ARG A 15 4.20 -32.80 4.08
N LEU A 16 3.91 -31.52 4.29
CA LEU A 16 2.66 -31.09 4.92
C LEU A 16 1.43 -31.39 4.03
N ARG A 17 1.55 -31.26 2.70
CA ARG A 17 0.49 -31.65 1.76
C ARG A 17 0.23 -33.16 1.78
N GLU A 18 1.28 -33.97 1.82
CA GLU A 18 1.16 -35.43 1.95
C GLU A 18 0.55 -35.84 3.29
N ALA A 19 0.96 -35.18 4.38
CA ALA A 19 0.40 -35.40 5.70
C ALA A 19 -1.11 -35.06 5.74
N LEU A 20 -1.53 -34.00 5.05
CA LEU A 20 -2.94 -33.62 4.94
C LEU A 20 -3.75 -34.68 4.19
N ALA A 21 -3.19 -35.28 3.13
CA ALA A 21 -3.83 -36.37 2.40
C ALA A 21 -3.97 -37.65 3.24
N ARG A 22 -2.98 -37.92 4.10
CA ARG A 22 -2.96 -39.13 4.95
C ARG A 22 -3.79 -38.98 6.23
N TYR A 23 -3.86 -37.78 6.77
CA TYR A 23 -4.49 -37.48 8.06
C TYR A 23 -5.46 -36.30 7.94
N PRO A 24 -6.63 -36.49 7.29
CA PRO A 24 -7.63 -35.42 7.14
C PRO A 24 -8.20 -34.95 8.48
N GLN A 25 -8.11 -35.76 9.54
CA GLN A 25 -8.56 -35.39 10.88
C GLN A 25 -7.68 -34.30 11.52
N ALA A 26 -6.39 -34.26 11.17
CA ALA A 26 -5.44 -33.25 11.66
C ALA A 26 -5.34 -32.03 10.72
N ALA A 27 -6.20 -31.95 9.69
CA ALA A 27 -6.13 -30.95 8.64
C ALA A 27 -6.03 -29.50 9.15
N PRO A 28 -6.80 -29.03 10.15
CA PRO A 28 -6.71 -27.62 10.59
C PRO A 28 -5.33 -27.25 11.13
N TYR A 29 -4.68 -28.16 11.86
CA TYR A 29 -3.35 -27.95 12.42
C TYR A 29 -2.28 -27.99 11.32
N THR A 30 -2.34 -29.00 10.43
CA THR A 30 -1.41 -29.13 9.30
C THR A 30 -1.54 -27.97 8.32
N LEU A 31 -2.75 -27.47 8.07
CA LEU A 31 -3.01 -26.29 7.22
C LEU A 31 -2.45 -25.01 7.84
N THR A 32 -2.49 -24.87 9.17
CA THR A 32 -1.91 -23.72 9.87
C THR A 32 -0.39 -23.69 9.69
N LEU A 33 0.27 -24.85 9.84
CA LEU A 33 1.70 -25.00 9.59
C LEU A 33 2.04 -24.74 8.12
N LEU A 34 1.25 -25.31 7.19
CA LEU A 34 1.42 -25.09 5.76
C LEU A 34 1.31 -23.61 5.40
N GLY A 35 0.32 -22.90 5.95
CA GLY A 35 0.16 -21.47 5.75
C GLY A 35 1.35 -20.65 6.25
N ALA A 36 1.95 -21.03 7.38
CA ALA A 36 3.14 -20.36 7.92
C ALA A 36 4.37 -20.52 6.99
N GLU A 37 4.61 -21.73 6.47
CA GLU A 37 5.67 -21.99 5.49
C GLU A 37 5.43 -21.24 4.16
N LEU A 38 4.17 -21.16 3.73
CA LEU A 38 3.79 -20.41 2.53
C LEU A 38 3.99 -18.89 2.72
N VAL A 39 3.75 -18.35 3.91
CA VAL A 39 4.08 -16.96 4.23
C VAL A 39 5.59 -16.72 4.22
N ALA A 40 6.38 -17.65 4.77
CA ALA A 40 7.84 -17.56 4.78
C ALA A 40 8.43 -17.55 3.36
N THR A 41 7.86 -18.36 2.45
CA THR A 41 8.24 -18.40 1.03
C THR A 41 7.64 -17.26 0.19
N ARG A 42 6.92 -16.31 0.81
CA ARG A 42 6.20 -15.19 0.17
C ARG A 42 5.09 -15.64 -0.81
N SER A 43 4.62 -16.86 -0.67
CA SER A 43 3.51 -17.43 -1.44
C SER A 43 2.17 -17.05 -0.80
N TYR A 44 1.87 -15.75 -0.76
CA TYR A 44 0.72 -15.21 -0.02
C TYR A 44 -0.63 -15.68 -0.55
N GLY A 45 -0.74 -15.95 -1.86
CA GLY A 45 -1.97 -16.47 -2.48
C GLY A 45 -2.34 -17.88 -1.98
N ASP A 46 -1.37 -18.78 -1.95
CA ASP A 46 -1.56 -20.14 -1.44
C ASP A 46 -1.77 -20.14 0.09
N ALA A 47 -1.04 -19.27 0.80
CA ALA A 47 -1.21 -19.11 2.25
C ALA A 47 -2.65 -18.70 2.60
N ARG A 48 -3.22 -17.75 1.84
CA ARG A 48 -4.62 -17.32 1.99
C ARG A 48 -5.57 -18.50 1.87
N ASN A 49 -5.42 -19.33 0.83
CA ASN A 49 -6.30 -20.48 0.62
C ASN A 49 -6.18 -21.50 1.76
N ALA A 50 -4.95 -21.75 2.23
CA ALA A 50 -4.72 -22.66 3.35
C ALA A 50 -5.40 -22.16 4.63
N PHE A 51 -5.23 -20.88 4.99
CA PHE A 51 -5.85 -20.30 6.17
C PHE A 51 -7.36 -20.13 6.05
N GLU A 52 -7.90 -19.93 4.85
CA GLU A 52 -9.36 -19.93 4.63
C GLU A 52 -9.97 -21.27 5.02
N LEU A 53 -9.32 -22.39 4.65
CA LEU A 53 -9.75 -23.72 5.06
C LEU A 53 -9.66 -23.91 6.58
N VAL A 54 -8.65 -23.33 7.24
CA VAL A 54 -8.53 -23.36 8.71
C VAL A 54 -9.70 -22.63 9.35
N VAL A 55 -10.03 -21.41 8.89
CA VAL A 55 -11.16 -20.62 9.42
C VAL A 55 -12.49 -21.34 9.21
N ARG A 56 -12.68 -22.01 8.07
CA ARG A 56 -13.88 -22.83 7.82
C ARG A 56 -13.99 -24.03 8.76
N ALA A 57 -12.87 -24.64 9.11
CA ALA A 57 -12.85 -25.77 10.04
C ALA A 57 -12.96 -25.33 11.51
N LEU A 58 -12.41 -24.16 11.85
CA LEU A 58 -12.33 -23.61 13.20
C LEU A 58 -12.84 -22.15 13.23
N PRO A 59 -14.16 -21.94 13.07
CA PRO A 59 -14.73 -20.58 12.98
C PRO A 59 -14.75 -19.82 14.31
N HIS A 60 -14.49 -20.50 15.43
CA HIS A 60 -14.47 -19.89 16.76
C HIS A 60 -13.03 -19.66 17.28
N GLU A 61 -12.02 -19.98 16.47
CA GLU A 61 -10.63 -19.89 16.90
C GLU A 61 -10.05 -18.53 16.52
N SER A 62 -9.75 -17.70 17.52
CA SER A 62 -9.19 -16.35 17.29
C SER A 62 -7.86 -16.39 16.51
N ALA A 63 -7.04 -17.41 16.75
CA ALA A 63 -5.77 -17.62 16.06
C ALA A 63 -5.95 -17.91 14.57
N ALA A 64 -7.01 -18.62 14.17
CA ALA A 64 -7.30 -18.91 12.76
C ALA A 64 -7.62 -17.63 11.99
N HIS A 65 -8.54 -16.81 12.53
CA HIS A 65 -8.88 -15.51 11.95
C HIS A 65 -7.67 -14.56 11.92
N ALA A 66 -6.82 -14.58 12.97
CA ALA A 66 -5.61 -13.76 13.01
C ALA A 66 -4.61 -14.12 11.90
N ASN A 67 -4.38 -15.42 11.70
CA ASN A 67 -3.47 -15.91 10.66
C ASN A 67 -4.03 -15.67 9.24
N TYR A 68 -5.34 -15.87 9.05
CA TYR A 68 -6.01 -15.55 7.79
C TYR A 68 -5.92 -14.05 7.47
N GLY A 69 -6.23 -13.19 8.44
CA GLY A 69 -6.09 -11.74 8.33
C GLY A 69 -4.67 -11.29 8.02
N LEU A 70 -3.65 -11.90 8.65
CA LEU A 70 -2.25 -11.64 8.33
C LEU A 70 -1.92 -11.99 6.88
N SER A 71 -2.36 -13.16 6.40
CA SER A 71 -2.10 -13.59 5.02
C SER A 71 -2.75 -12.65 4.00
N LEU A 72 -3.94 -12.13 4.29
CA LEU A 72 -4.64 -11.15 3.47
C LEU A 72 -3.90 -9.81 3.44
N ALA A 73 -3.40 -9.35 4.59
CA ALA A 73 -2.61 -8.12 4.68
C ALA A 73 -1.34 -8.21 3.84
N LEU A 74 -0.64 -9.35 3.92
CA LEU A 74 0.58 -9.61 3.13
C LEU A 74 0.28 -9.77 1.63
N ALA A 75 -0.90 -10.30 1.27
CA ALA A 75 -1.38 -10.34 -0.11
C ALA A 75 -1.83 -8.96 -0.64
N GLY A 76 -1.75 -7.90 0.16
CA GLY A 76 -2.14 -6.53 -0.21
C GLY A 76 -3.63 -6.23 -0.06
N ASN A 77 -4.43 -7.17 0.46
CA ASN A 77 -5.86 -7.00 0.69
C ASN A 77 -6.13 -6.51 2.12
N ALA A 78 -5.72 -5.27 2.40
CA ALA A 78 -5.83 -4.65 3.71
C ALA A 78 -7.29 -4.51 4.21
N ASP A 79 -8.25 -4.30 3.31
CA ASP A 79 -9.67 -4.21 3.66
C ASP A 79 -10.25 -5.53 4.14
N ALA A 80 -9.95 -6.64 3.47
CA ALA A 80 -10.37 -7.97 3.92
C ALA A 80 -9.64 -8.38 5.21
N ALA A 81 -8.34 -8.08 5.30
CA ALA A 81 -7.55 -8.34 6.49
C ALA A 81 -8.13 -7.67 7.75
N GLU A 82 -8.54 -6.40 7.65
CA GLU A 82 -9.14 -5.66 8.77
C GLU A 82 -10.41 -6.34 9.30
N LYS A 83 -11.27 -6.85 8.40
CA LYS A 83 -12.51 -7.53 8.79
C LYS A 83 -12.24 -8.80 9.59
N GLU A 84 -11.34 -9.65 9.10
CA GLU A 84 -10.97 -10.91 9.74
C GLU A 84 -10.24 -10.68 11.07
N LEU A 85 -9.35 -9.68 11.12
CA LEU A 85 -8.65 -9.33 12.35
C LEU A 85 -9.57 -8.74 13.42
N ARG A 86 -10.62 -8.00 13.02
CA ARG A 86 -11.67 -7.57 13.95
C ARG A 86 -12.46 -8.75 14.51
N GLN A 87 -12.74 -9.77 13.70
CA GLN A 87 -13.37 -11.00 14.19
C GLN A 87 -12.45 -11.73 15.17
N ALA A 88 -11.15 -11.85 14.87
CA ALA A 88 -10.19 -12.44 15.78
C ALA A 88 -10.17 -11.72 17.14
N VAL A 89 -10.15 -10.39 17.14
CA VAL A 89 -10.18 -9.57 18.38
C VAL A 89 -11.54 -9.65 19.07
N ALA A 90 -12.65 -9.85 18.34
CA ALA A 90 -13.97 -10.03 18.93
C ALA A 90 -14.14 -11.39 19.60
N LEU A 91 -13.51 -12.43 19.06
CA LEU A 91 -13.48 -13.77 19.65
C LEU A 91 -12.57 -13.81 20.88
N ASP A 92 -11.40 -13.16 20.81
CA ASP A 92 -10.44 -13.10 21.89
C ASP A 92 -9.80 -11.72 21.96
N HIS A 93 -10.23 -10.95 22.95
CA HIS A 93 -9.74 -9.59 23.21
C HIS A 93 -8.29 -9.59 23.72
N GLU A 94 -7.78 -10.70 24.27
CA GLU A 94 -6.41 -10.81 24.77
C GLU A 94 -5.41 -11.30 23.72
N ASN A 95 -5.88 -11.62 22.51
CA ASN A 95 -5.02 -12.01 21.39
C ASN A 95 -4.15 -10.83 20.92
N GLY A 96 -3.01 -10.64 21.59
CA GLY A 96 -2.07 -9.57 21.29
C GLY A 96 -1.49 -9.64 19.87
N LYS A 97 -1.43 -10.83 19.26
CA LYS A 97 -1.03 -10.95 17.85
C LYS A 97 -2.07 -10.32 16.93
N ALA A 98 -3.34 -10.69 17.09
CA ALA A 98 -4.44 -10.15 16.28
C ALA A 98 -4.52 -8.63 16.38
N LYS A 99 -4.40 -8.08 17.60
CA LYS A 99 -4.41 -6.63 17.83
C LYS A 99 -3.23 -5.93 17.14
N ARG A 100 -2.01 -6.45 17.28
CA ARG A 100 -0.82 -5.88 16.63
C ARG A 100 -0.92 -5.88 15.11
N ILE A 101 -1.44 -6.97 14.53
CA ILE A 101 -1.62 -7.08 13.08
C ILE A 101 -2.71 -6.10 12.62
N LEU A 102 -3.82 -5.98 13.36
CA LEU A 102 -4.88 -5.01 13.08
C LEU A 102 -4.35 -3.58 13.10
N GLU A 103 -3.58 -3.22 14.13
CA GLU A 103 -2.93 -1.90 14.23
C GLU A 103 -2.03 -1.63 13.02
N ALA A 104 -1.20 -2.60 12.61
CA ALA A 104 -0.34 -2.48 11.44
C ALA A 104 -1.13 -2.27 10.14
N VAL A 105 -2.24 -3.01 9.95
CA VAL A 105 -3.13 -2.86 8.79
C VAL A 105 -3.79 -1.48 8.78
N LEU A 106 -4.31 -1.03 9.92
CA LEU A 106 -4.94 0.29 10.04
C LEU A 106 -3.95 1.43 9.77
N VAL A 107 -2.71 1.30 10.26
CA VAL A 107 -1.63 2.24 9.93
C VAL A 107 -1.36 2.24 8.43
N SER A 108 -1.20 1.07 7.81
CA SER A 108 -0.98 0.96 6.36
C SER A 108 -2.11 1.59 5.53
N LYS A 109 -3.37 1.50 5.98
CA LYS A 109 -4.52 2.14 5.31
C LYS A 109 -4.59 3.65 5.53
N ARG A 110 -4.17 4.12 6.71
CA ARG A 110 -4.18 5.56 7.05
C ARG A 110 -3.15 6.36 6.26
N ILE A 111 -2.12 5.70 5.71
CA ILE A 111 -1.13 6.34 4.84
C ILE A 111 -1.44 5.96 3.38
N PRO A 112 -2.50 6.50 2.73
CA PRO A 112 -2.65 6.34 1.29
C PRO A 112 -1.45 7.01 0.65
N GLY A 113 -0.65 6.23 -0.09
CA GLY A 113 0.68 6.65 -0.51
C GLY A 113 0.70 7.99 -1.24
N GLU A 114 1.43 8.93 -0.66
CA GLU A 114 2.31 9.84 -1.41
C GLU A 114 3.51 9.07 -2.03
N ARG A 115 3.46 7.72 -2.08
CA ARG A 115 4.52 6.83 -2.58
C ARG A 115 4.04 5.77 -3.58
N ALA A 116 2.86 5.93 -4.17
CA ALA A 116 2.42 5.09 -5.28
C ALA A 116 2.80 5.64 -6.67
N ALA A 117 3.37 6.85 -6.74
CA ALA A 117 3.89 7.42 -7.98
C ALA A 117 5.40 7.64 -7.86
N ALA A 118 6.17 6.88 -8.64
CA ALA A 118 7.56 7.12 -9.00
C ALA A 118 8.50 7.56 -7.85
N LEU A 119 9.33 6.64 -7.35
CA LEU A 119 10.65 7.06 -6.90
C LEU A 119 11.47 7.32 -8.17
N PRO A 120 11.70 8.57 -8.63
CA PRO A 120 12.84 8.80 -9.50
C PRO A 120 14.10 8.44 -8.70
N PRO A 121 15.15 7.91 -9.35
CA PRO A 121 16.40 7.60 -8.67
C PRO A 121 16.87 8.86 -7.91
N LEU A 122 17.13 8.70 -6.62
CA LEU A 122 17.54 9.81 -5.75
C LEU A 122 18.78 10.48 -6.37
N PRO A 123 18.74 11.80 -6.64
CA PRO A 123 19.94 12.52 -7.00
C PRO A 123 20.85 12.55 -5.78
N VAL A 124 21.98 11.86 -5.88
CA VAL A 124 23.14 12.10 -5.03
C VAL A 124 23.54 13.57 -5.15
N GLY A 125 23.55 14.27 -4.02
CA GLY A 125 24.29 15.50 -3.79
C GLY A 125 23.94 16.71 -4.66
N SER A 126 23.38 17.75 -4.05
CA SER A 126 24.22 18.89 -3.64
C SER A 126 23.38 20.04 -3.09
N LYS A 127 24.05 20.72 -2.16
CA LYS A 127 23.73 21.89 -1.36
C LYS A 127 22.76 22.93 -1.95
N SER A 128 22.11 23.59 -0.99
CA SER A 128 21.46 24.91 -1.05
C SER A 128 20.02 24.89 -1.54
N ILE A 129 19.10 25.26 -0.65
CA ILE A 129 18.27 26.48 -0.76
C ILE A 129 17.41 26.56 0.51
N CYS A 130 17.50 27.72 1.17
CA CYS A 130 16.82 28.09 2.40
C CYS A 130 15.28 28.10 2.23
N PRO A 131 14.48 27.64 3.21
CA PRO A 131 13.09 28.06 3.27
C PRO A 131 13.07 29.44 3.92
N VAL A 132 12.85 30.43 3.07
CA VAL A 132 12.44 31.78 3.46
C VAL A 132 11.19 31.67 4.32
N LEU A 133 11.28 32.26 5.51
CA LEU A 133 10.23 32.68 6.43
C LEU A 133 8.84 32.74 5.78
N PHE A 134 7.97 31.81 6.19
CA PHE A 134 6.52 31.88 5.96
C PHE A 134 5.95 32.93 6.92
N THR A 135 5.98 34.21 6.55
CA THR A 135 5.23 35.25 7.28
C THR A 135 3.75 35.12 6.94
N ARG A 136 2.97 34.82 7.97
CA ARG A 136 1.52 34.64 7.93
C ARG A 136 0.84 36.02 7.82
N ASP A 137 0.42 36.41 6.62
CA ASP A 137 -0.43 37.60 6.45
C ASP A 137 -1.93 37.21 6.45
N LEU A 138 -2.72 37.97 7.19
CA LEU A 138 -4.15 37.78 7.43
C LEU A 138 -4.99 38.47 6.36
N SER A 139 -4.81 38.12 5.09
CA SER A 139 -5.56 38.78 4.01
C SER A 139 -5.84 37.84 2.84
N GLY A 140 -7.04 37.26 2.82
CA GLY A 140 -7.79 37.01 1.59
C GLY A 140 -7.25 35.96 0.61
N PHE A 141 -8.05 34.92 0.41
CA PHE A 141 -7.89 33.96 -0.67
C PHE A 141 -8.07 34.66 -2.03
N VAL A 142 -6.98 34.87 -2.78
CA VAL A 142 -7.06 35.18 -4.21
C VAL A 142 -6.39 34.06 -4.98
N TYR A 143 -7.24 33.20 -5.55
CA TYR A 143 -6.83 32.26 -6.58
C TYR A 143 -6.66 33.04 -7.88
N SER A 144 -5.44 33.07 -8.42
CA SER A 144 -5.19 33.55 -9.79
C SER A 144 -4.33 32.54 -10.54
N PRO A 145 -4.85 31.90 -11.61
CA PRO A 145 -4.05 31.07 -12.48
C PRO A 145 -3.41 31.97 -13.53
N ARG A 146 -2.11 32.21 -13.42
CA ARG A 146 -1.33 32.63 -14.59
C ARG A 146 0.13 32.19 -14.47
N CYS A 147 0.39 31.06 -15.09
CA CYS A 147 1.69 30.78 -15.67
C CYS A 147 2.03 31.90 -16.65
N THR A 148 3.06 32.69 -16.36
CA THR A 148 3.92 33.25 -17.40
C THR A 148 5.36 33.25 -16.90
N SER A 149 6.08 32.22 -17.34
CA SER A 149 7.51 32.31 -17.65
C SER A 149 7.79 33.59 -18.44
N THR A 150 8.77 34.38 -18.03
CA THR A 150 9.97 34.71 -18.83
C THR A 150 10.79 35.80 -18.16
N ALA A 151 11.98 35.41 -17.69
CA ALA A 151 13.14 36.29 -17.67
C ALA A 151 13.76 36.27 -19.08
N GLY A 152 14.13 37.44 -19.61
CA GLY A 152 15.04 37.52 -20.75
C GLY A 152 14.71 38.56 -21.81
N ARG A 153 15.29 39.75 -21.64
CA ARG A 153 15.77 40.70 -22.66
C ARG A 153 15.23 40.52 -24.09
N ARG A 154 14.69 41.61 -24.65
CA ARG A 154 15.37 42.39 -25.70
C ARG A 154 14.61 43.69 -25.99
N ARG A 155 15.36 44.79 -25.90
CA ARG A 155 15.11 46.05 -26.61
C ARG A 155 14.90 45.74 -28.10
N PHE A 156 13.83 46.23 -28.69
CA PHE A 156 13.83 46.61 -30.10
C PHE A 156 12.82 47.74 -30.33
N SER A 157 13.38 48.85 -30.79
CA SER A 157 12.69 50.05 -31.26
C SER A 157 12.29 49.87 -32.73
N GLY A 158 11.16 50.46 -33.15
CA GLY A 158 10.83 50.72 -34.56
C GLY A 158 9.39 50.31 -34.90
N PHE A 159 8.45 51.25 -35.07
CA PHE A 159 8.14 52.08 -36.26
C PHE A 159 7.18 51.41 -37.27
N GLY A 160 6.13 52.15 -37.65
CA GLY A 160 5.16 51.85 -38.73
C GLY A 160 3.74 51.56 -38.19
N SER A 161 2.82 52.52 -38.03
CA SER A 161 2.11 53.38 -39.00
C SER A 161 1.31 52.63 -40.07
N GLN A 162 0.03 53.02 -40.18
CA GLN A 162 -1.03 52.60 -41.13
C GLN A 162 -1.73 51.27 -40.76
N GLU A 163 -3.05 51.13 -40.83
CA GLU A 163 -3.95 51.75 -41.79
C GLU A 163 -5.35 52.01 -41.22
N ARG A 164 -5.96 53.03 -41.81
CA ARG A 164 -7.28 53.59 -41.53
C ARG A 164 -8.37 52.76 -42.24
N ASN A 165 -9.57 52.83 -41.67
CA ASN A 165 -10.85 52.94 -42.40
C ASN A 165 -11.49 51.67 -42.98
N SER A 166 -12.65 51.27 -42.44
CA SER A 166 -13.87 51.18 -43.26
C SER A 166 -15.16 50.96 -42.43
N ARG A 167 -16.01 52.00 -42.45
CA ARG A 167 -17.49 52.01 -42.70
C ARG A 167 -18.41 51.25 -41.70
N ARG A 168 -19.34 51.93 -40.98
CA ARG A 168 -20.72 52.31 -41.40
C ARG A 168 -21.47 51.10 -41.99
N SER A 169 -22.63 50.63 -41.50
CA SER A 169 -23.92 51.30 -41.21
C SER A 169 -24.81 50.25 -40.48
N GLY A 170 -25.69 50.55 -39.53
CA GLY A 170 -26.98 51.23 -39.72
C GLY A 170 -28.10 50.22 -40.03
N GLY A 171 -28.98 49.98 -39.07
CA GLY A 171 -30.19 49.13 -39.15
C GLY A 171 -30.90 49.09 -37.81
#